data_AF-A0A401QFE4-F1
#
_entry.id   AF-A0A401QFE4-F1
#
_cell.length_a   1.000
_cell.length_b   1.000
_cell.length_c   1.000
_cell.angle_alpha   90.00
_cell.angle_beta   90.00
_cell.angle_gamma   90.00
#
_symmetry.space_group_name_H-M   'P 1'
#
loop_
_entity.id
_entity.type
_entity.pdbx_description
1 polymer ?
#
loop_
_entity_poly.entity_id
_entity_poly.type
_entity_poly.pdbx_seq_one_letter_code
_entity_poly.pdbx_strand_id
1 'polypeptide(L)'
;MCFIQVRNPTLIQSQTAPQTALTVINALMDEVSTIANKVRNYNSYQDRFCNLESTGSSSVSHVEPVQKCGAKSTQAINTILSETEYELMLRKLLWESQGEWVKLYAHWTDTLFDELNVDAIQNDVNRFTQTIYMLEKGL
;
A
#
# COMPACT_ATOMS: atom_id res chain seq x y z
N MET A 1 -11.46 10.64 -4.29
CA MET A 1 -12.31 9.61 -3.67
C MET A 1 -11.50 8.56 -2.90
N CYS A 2 -10.30 8.13 -3.34
CA CYS A 2 -9.47 7.15 -2.61
C CYS A 2 -8.92 7.57 -1.23
N PHE A 3 -8.59 8.85 -1.00
CA PHE A 3 -7.99 9.28 0.27
C PHE A 3 -8.87 9.04 1.51
N ILE A 4 -10.19 8.91 1.34
CA ILE A 4 -11.13 8.76 2.45
C ILE A 4 -11.21 7.30 2.92
N GLN A 5 -10.87 6.33 2.06
CA GLN A 5 -10.97 4.90 2.36
C GLN A 5 -9.71 4.35 3.04
N VAL A 6 -8.54 4.99 2.87
CA VAL A 6 -7.31 4.68 3.61
C VAL A 6 -7.38 5.19 5.05
N ARG A 7 -8.13 6.28 5.29
CA ARG A 7 -8.50 6.78 6.62
C ARG A 7 -9.73 6.08 7.19
N ASN A 8 -9.95 4.82 6.82
CA ASN A 8 -11.02 4.05 7.41
C ASN A 8 -10.73 3.86 8.91
N PRO A 9 -11.60 4.34 9.81
CA PRO A 9 -11.35 4.27 11.25
C PRO A 9 -11.17 2.84 11.73
N THR A 10 -11.74 1.86 11.02
CA THR A 10 -11.57 0.43 11.29
C THR A 10 -10.12 -0.04 11.13
N LEU A 11 -9.29 0.62 10.31
CA LEU A 11 -7.88 0.23 10.13
C LEU A 11 -6.93 0.75 11.21
N ILE A 12 -7.41 1.61 12.12
CA ILE A 12 -6.62 2.27 13.16
C ILE A 12 -7.21 2.02 14.56
N GLN A 13 -8.48 1.63 14.67
CA GLN A 13 -9.12 1.30 15.94
C GLN A 13 -8.53 0.03 16.55
N SER A 14 -8.09 0.11 17.81
CA SER A 14 -7.58 -1.03 18.59
C SER A 14 -8.60 -2.15 18.81
N GLN A 15 -9.89 -1.85 18.64
CA GLN A 15 -11.00 -2.78 18.80
C GLN A 15 -11.27 -3.61 17.55
N THR A 16 -10.66 -3.26 16.42
CA THR A 16 -10.83 -4.01 15.18
C THR A 16 -10.15 -5.37 15.27
N ALA A 17 -10.88 -6.43 14.93
CA ALA A 17 -10.30 -7.75 14.82
C ALA A 17 -9.29 -7.81 13.64
N PRO A 18 -8.11 -8.45 13.79
CA PRO A 18 -7.11 -8.52 12.73
C PRO A 18 -7.65 -9.03 11.39
N GLN A 19 -8.54 -10.03 11.41
CA GLN A 19 -9.14 -10.60 10.20
C GLN A 19 -10.00 -9.57 9.43
N THR A 20 -10.77 -8.76 10.15
CA THR A 20 -11.58 -7.69 9.56
C THR A 20 -10.69 -6.63 8.92
N ALA A 21 -9.64 -6.20 9.62
CA ALA A 21 -8.70 -5.21 9.09
C ALA A 21 -7.97 -5.74 7.84
N LEU A 22 -7.49 -6.98 7.86
CA LEU A 22 -6.83 -7.61 6.71
C LEU A 22 -7.75 -7.75 5.50
N THR A 23 -9.03 -8.06 5.71
CA THR A 23 -10.02 -8.13 4.62
C THR A 23 -10.16 -6.77 3.93
N VAL A 24 -10.28 -5.69 4.71
CA VAL A 24 -10.37 -4.32 4.18
C VAL A 24 -9.08 -3.91 3.48
N ILE A 25 -7.91 -4.24 4.05
CA ILE A 25 -6.61 -3.93 3.44
C ILE A 25 -6.43 -4.64 2.10
N ASN A 26 -6.76 -5.94 2.02
CA ASN A 26 -6.65 -6.69 0.77
C ASN A 26 -7.59 -6.12 -0.31
N ALA A 27 -8.82 -5.75 0.05
CA ALA A 27 -9.74 -5.09 -0.89
C ALA A 27 -9.17 -3.75 -1.40
N LEU A 28 -8.55 -2.95 -0.52
CA LEU A 28 -7.90 -1.69 -0.90
C LEU A 28 -6.67 -1.94 -1.80
N MET A 29 -5.86 -2.97 -1.53
CA MET A 29 -4.73 -3.35 -2.38
C MET A 29 -5.17 -3.76 -3.78
N ASP A 30 -6.30 -4.47 -3.91
CA ASP A 30 -6.88 -4.85 -5.19
C ASP A 30 -7.40 -3.63 -5.97
N GLU A 31 -8.05 -2.68 -5.28
CA GLU A 31 -8.47 -1.41 -5.87
C GLU A 31 -7.27 -0.60 -6.38
N VAL A 32 -6.22 -0.47 -5.57
CA VAL A 32 -4.97 0.21 -5.92
C VAL A 32 -4.32 -0.44 -7.14
N SER A 33 -4.24 -1.77 -7.18
CA SER A 33 -3.73 -2.53 -8.34
C SER A 33 -4.55 -2.28 -9.61
N THR A 34 -5.88 -2.17 -9.47
CA THR A 34 -6.77 -1.85 -10.58
C THR A 34 -6.52 -0.44 -11.11
N ILE A 35 -6.30 0.54 -10.22
CA ILE A 35 -5.96 1.91 -10.59
C ILE A 35 -4.57 1.96 -11.25
N ALA A 36 -3.59 1.24 -10.72
CA ALA A 36 -2.25 1.10 -11.30
C ALA A 36 -2.31 0.65 -12.76
N ASN A 37 -3.09 -0.39 -13.03
CA ASN A 37 -3.29 -0.91 -14.38
C ASN A 37 -3.97 0.11 -15.29
N LYS A 38 -4.98 0.84 -14.80
CA LYS A 38 -5.61 1.92 -15.56
C LYS A 38 -4.61 3.02 -15.91
N VAL A 39 -3.82 3.49 -14.95
CA VAL A 39 -2.78 4.52 -15.18
C VAL A 39 -1.77 4.06 -16.23
N ARG A 40 -1.30 2.81 -16.15
CA ARG A 40 -0.41 2.22 -17.15
C ARG A 40 -1.03 2.21 -18.55
N ASN A 41 -2.31 1.83 -18.65
CA ASN A 41 -3.04 1.83 -19.91
C ASN A 41 -3.21 3.24 -20.47
N TYR A 42 -3.60 4.22 -19.64
CA TYR A 42 -3.73 5.62 -20.07
C TYR A 42 -2.40 6.23 -20.51
N ASN A 43 -1.30 5.92 -19.82
CA ASN A 43 0.04 6.33 -20.27
C ASN A 43 0.37 5.72 -21.63
N SER A 44 0.08 4.43 -21.83
CA SER A 44 0.34 3.78 -23.12
C SER A 44 -0.47 4.40 -24.27
N TYR A 45 -1.69 4.88 -24.00
CA TYR A 45 -2.46 5.65 -24.98
C TYR A 45 -1.85 7.02 -25.21
N GLN A 46 -1.50 7.73 -24.13
CA GLN A 46 -0.90 9.05 -24.21
C GLN A 46 0.42 9.05 -25.00
N ASP A 47 1.28 8.05 -24.81
CA ASP A 47 2.52 7.89 -25.57
C ASP A 47 2.25 7.71 -27.07
N ARG A 48 1.19 6.96 -27.44
CA ARG A 48 0.82 6.74 -28.84
C ARG A 48 0.24 7.99 -29.51
N PHE A 49 -0.57 8.77 -28.79
CA PHE A 49 -1.12 10.03 -29.30
C PHE A 49 -0.07 11.14 -29.38
N CYS A 50 0.77 11.30 -28.34
CA CYS A 50 1.86 12.31 -28.36
C CYS A 50 2.94 11.97 -29.40
N ASN A 51 3.17 10.70 -29.75
CA ASN A 51 4.11 10.30 -30.81
C ASN A 51 3.54 10.40 -32.25
N LEU A 52 2.22 10.55 -32.41
CA LEU A 52 1.61 10.68 -33.74
C LEU A 52 1.76 12.11 -34.30
N GLU A 53 1.72 13.12 -33.42
CA GLU A 53 1.85 14.54 -33.80
C GLU A 53 3.27 14.93 -34.24
N SER A 54 4.29 14.12 -33.94
CA SER A 54 5.68 14.39 -34.32
C SER A 54 6.07 13.84 -35.70
N THR A 55 5.24 13.00 -36.33
CA THR A 55 5.61 12.30 -37.57
C THR A 55 4.92 12.86 -38.83
N GLY A 56 4.06 13.88 -38.70
CA GLY A 56 3.43 14.49 -39.88
C GLY A 56 2.93 15.90 -39.63
N SER A 57 3.76 16.90 -39.94
CA SER A 57 3.36 18.17 -40.60
C SER A 57 4.55 19.13 -40.72
N SER A 58 5.12 19.18 -41.92
CA SER A 58 5.69 20.42 -42.43
C SER A 58 4.53 21.38 -42.77
N SER A 59 4.70 22.68 -42.47
CA SER A 59 3.89 23.87 -42.86
C SER A 59 2.82 24.41 -41.89
N VAL A 60 3.24 25.46 -41.16
CA VAL A 60 2.60 26.73 -40.73
C VAL A 60 1.06 26.85 -40.72
N SER A 61 0.46 27.06 -39.54
CA SER A 61 -0.21 28.32 -39.15
C SER A 61 -0.87 28.22 -37.75
N HIS A 62 -0.92 29.39 -37.07
CA HIS A 62 -1.41 29.64 -35.72
C HIS A 62 -2.60 28.80 -35.22
N VAL A 63 -2.34 27.89 -34.28
CA VAL A 63 -3.17 27.63 -33.09
C VAL A 63 -2.19 27.16 -32.01
N GLU A 64 -2.17 27.78 -30.83
CA GLU A 64 -1.42 27.22 -29.70
C GLU A 64 -1.90 25.79 -29.44
N PRO A 65 -1.05 24.75 -29.50
CA PRO A 65 -1.42 23.46 -28.97
C PRO A 65 -1.33 23.60 -27.45
N VAL A 66 -2.48 23.93 -26.85
CA VAL A 66 -2.76 23.66 -25.45
C VAL A 66 -2.36 22.21 -25.18
N GLN A 67 -1.75 22.01 -24.00
CA GLN A 67 -1.47 20.71 -23.38
C GLN A 67 -0.07 20.14 -23.67
N LYS A 68 0.93 20.71 -22.97
CA LYS A 68 2.14 19.99 -22.54
C LYS A 68 1.73 18.56 -22.15
N CYS A 69 2.17 17.57 -22.93
CA CYS A 69 1.89 16.14 -22.75
C CYS A 69 2.01 15.78 -21.25
N GLY A 70 1.00 15.07 -20.73
CA GLY A 70 0.63 14.95 -19.31
C GLY A 70 1.64 14.31 -18.35
N ALA A 71 2.93 14.22 -18.73
CA ALA A 71 4.02 13.59 -17.99
C ALA A 71 4.09 14.02 -16.51
N LYS A 72 3.85 15.30 -16.21
CA LYS A 72 3.82 15.81 -14.82
C LYS A 72 2.63 15.27 -14.02
N SER A 73 1.46 15.14 -14.65
CA SER A 73 0.25 14.59 -14.01
C SER A 73 0.39 13.10 -13.76
N THR A 74 0.97 12.36 -14.71
CA THR A 74 1.25 10.93 -14.58
C THR A 74 2.27 10.63 -13.48
N GLN A 75 3.36 11.40 -13.41
CA GLN A 75 4.38 11.22 -12.38
C GLN A 75 3.80 11.43 -10.98
N ALA A 76 2.99 12.47 -10.77
CA ALA A 76 2.32 12.72 -9.50
C ALA A 76 1.38 11.58 -9.10
N ILE A 77 0.62 11.03 -10.05
CA ILE A 77 -0.27 9.88 -9.79
C ILE A 77 0.54 8.63 -9.41
N ASN A 78 1.64 8.35 -10.10
CA ASN A 78 2.51 7.21 -9.75
C ASN A 78 3.13 7.36 -8.35
N THR A 79 3.54 8.57 -7.97
CA THR A 79 4.06 8.85 -6.62
C THR A 79 2.98 8.56 -5.57
N ILE A 80 1.79 9.13 -5.73
CA ILE A 80 0.66 8.90 -4.80
C ILE A 80 0.32 7.42 -4.71
N LEU A 81 0.35 6.71 -5.83
CA LEU A 81 0.07 5.28 -5.87
C LEU A 81 1.12 4.47 -5.09
N SER A 82 2.40 4.76 -5.30
CA SER A 82 3.49 4.09 -4.58
C SER A 82 3.49 4.38 -3.08
N GLU A 83 3.16 5.61 -2.68
CA GLU A 83 2.99 5.98 -1.27
C GLU A 83 1.80 5.24 -0.65
N THR A 84 0.69 5.16 -1.38
CA THR A 84 -0.51 4.44 -0.91
C THR A 84 -0.25 2.93 -0.78
N GLU A 85 0.45 2.32 -1.74
CA GLU A 85 0.86 0.91 -1.67
C GLU A 85 1.75 0.65 -0.47
N TYR A 86 2.75 1.50 -0.24
CA TYR A 86 3.65 1.40 0.91
C TYR A 86 2.90 1.51 2.24
N GLU A 87 2.01 2.49 2.35
CA GLU A 87 1.14 2.69 3.51
C GLU A 87 0.21 1.49 3.80
N LEU A 88 -0.32 0.85 2.76
CA LEU A 88 -1.14 -0.35 2.89
C LEU A 88 -0.30 -1.57 3.31
N MET A 89 0.93 -1.70 2.80
CA MET A 89 1.85 -2.77 3.20
C MET A 89 2.23 -2.67 4.68
N LEU A 90 2.52 -1.47 5.19
CA LEU A 90 2.81 -1.28 6.61
C LEU A 90 1.62 -1.63 7.48
N ARG A 91 0.41 -1.19 7.11
CA ARG A 91 -0.82 -1.54 7.84
C ARG A 91 -1.10 -3.04 7.80
N LYS A 92 -0.84 -3.69 6.67
CA LYS A 92 -0.95 -5.15 6.55
C LYS A 92 -0.03 -5.85 7.54
N LEU A 93 1.25 -5.46 7.56
CA LEU A 93 2.24 -6.03 8.47
C LEU A 93 1.86 -5.85 9.94
N LEU A 94 1.35 -4.67 10.32
CA LEU A 94 0.85 -4.41 11.67
C LEU A 94 -0.24 -5.42 12.06
N TRP A 95 -1.25 -5.58 11.21
CA TRP A 95 -2.39 -6.45 11.52
C TRP A 95 -2.05 -7.93 11.47
N GLU A 96 -1.17 -8.35 10.57
CA GLU A 96 -0.60 -9.72 10.56
C GLU A 96 0.16 -9.99 11.85
N SER A 97 1.04 -9.07 12.25
CA SER A 97 1.84 -9.19 13.47
C SER A 97 0.98 -9.22 14.73
N GLN A 98 -0.06 -8.39 14.79
CA GLN A 98 -1.03 -8.41 15.89
C GLN A 98 -1.77 -9.75 15.95
N GLY A 99 -2.18 -10.30 14.81
CA GLY A 99 -2.84 -11.60 14.73
C GLY A 99 -1.94 -12.76 15.17
N GLU A 100 -0.66 -12.72 14.81
CA GLU A 100 0.34 -13.68 15.27
C GLU A 100 0.59 -13.58 16.77
N TRP A 101 0.76 -12.35 17.28
CA TRP A 101 0.97 -12.10 18.71
C TRP A 101 -0.15 -12.71 19.57
N VAL A 102 -1.40 -12.52 19.18
CA VAL A 102 -2.55 -13.07 19.92
C VAL A 102 -2.49 -14.60 19.98
N LYS A 103 -2.10 -15.27 18.88
CA LYS A 103 -1.97 -16.73 18.83
C LYS A 103 -0.81 -17.22 19.70
N LEU A 104 0.35 -16.57 19.60
CA LEU A 104 1.54 -16.91 20.37
C LEU A 104 1.31 -16.69 21.86
N TYR A 105 0.70 -15.56 22.23
CA TYR A 105 0.33 -15.28 23.60
C TYR A 105 -0.59 -16.35 24.18
N ALA A 106 -1.66 -16.71 23.47
CA ALA A 106 -2.56 -17.79 23.89
C ALA A 106 -1.81 -19.12 24.03
N HIS A 107 -0.95 -19.45 23.08
CA HIS A 107 -0.13 -20.66 23.13
C HIS A 107 0.79 -20.67 24.35
N TRP A 108 1.49 -19.57 24.65
CA TRP A 108 2.38 -19.47 25.80
C TRP A 108 1.62 -19.54 27.12
N THR A 109 0.42 -18.96 27.21
CA THR A 109 -0.39 -19.02 28.43
C THR A 109 -1.03 -20.38 28.67
N ASP A 110 -1.29 -21.15 27.61
CA ASP A 110 -1.86 -22.49 27.69
C ASP A 110 -0.79 -23.60 27.87
N THR A 111 0.48 -23.29 27.59
CA THR A 111 1.59 -24.24 27.72
C THR A 111 2.04 -24.34 29.18
N LEU A 112 2.32 -25.57 29.63
CA LEU A 112 2.86 -25.81 30.97
C LEU A 112 4.22 -25.14 31.14
N PHE A 113 4.51 -24.66 32.35
CA PHE A 113 5.73 -23.90 32.63
C PHE A 113 7.01 -24.66 32.23
N ASP A 114 7.06 -25.97 32.49
CA ASP A 114 8.23 -26.81 32.21
C ASP A 114 8.43 -27.10 30.71
N GLU A 115 7.40 -26.86 29.89
CA GLU A 115 7.41 -27.04 28.44
C GLU A 115 7.64 -25.73 27.69
N LEU A 116 7.68 -24.59 28.39
CA LEU A 116 7.92 -23.30 27.78
C LEU A 116 9.37 -23.17 27.30
N ASN A 117 9.52 -22.91 26.01
CA ASN A 117 10.81 -22.56 25.43
C ASN A 117 11.04 -21.05 25.54
N VAL A 118 11.77 -20.63 26.57
CA VAL A 118 12.07 -19.21 26.85
C VAL A 118 12.85 -18.55 25.71
N ASP A 119 13.79 -19.27 25.08
CA ASP A 119 14.58 -18.73 23.96
C ASP A 119 13.71 -18.45 22.73
N ALA A 120 12.74 -19.33 22.45
CA ALA A 120 11.78 -19.12 21.37
C ALA A 120 10.89 -17.90 21.64
N ILE A 121 10.37 -17.76 22.86
CA ILE A 121 9.57 -16.60 23.28
C ILE A 121 10.37 -15.33 23.13
N GLN A 122 11.63 -15.31 23.59
CA GLN A 122 12.48 -14.14 23.47
C GLN A 122 12.74 -13.76 22.01
N ASN A 123 12.92 -14.75 21.13
CA ASN A 123 13.09 -14.52 19.70
C ASN A 123 11.83 -13.90 19.09
N ASP A 124 10.65 -14.46 19.39
CA ASP A 124 9.37 -13.92 18.92
C ASP A 124 9.16 -12.47 19.41
N VAL A 125 9.38 -12.19 20.70
CA VAL A 125 9.27 -10.83 21.27
C VAL A 125 10.26 -9.87 20.61
N ASN A 126 11.50 -10.29 20.37
CA ASN A 126 12.50 -9.48 19.67
C ASN A 126 12.07 -9.18 18.22
N ARG A 127 11.50 -10.18 17.52
CA ARG A 127 10.94 -9.99 16.17
C ARG A 127 9.85 -8.93 16.18
N PHE A 128 8.87 -9.03 17.09
CA PHE A 128 7.80 -8.04 17.18
C PHE A 128 8.31 -6.65 17.56
N THR A 129 9.32 -6.56 18.43
CA THR A 129 9.95 -5.28 18.79
C THR A 129 10.58 -4.61 17.56
N GLN A 130 11.26 -5.38 16.70
CA GLN A 130 11.81 -4.87 15.44
C GLN A 130 10.70 -4.43 14.48
N THR A 131 9.61 -5.20 14.39
CA THR A 131 8.44 -4.83 13.59
C THR A 131 7.82 -3.52 14.07
N ILE A 132 7.65 -3.33 15.38
CA ILE A 132 7.15 -2.09 15.97
C ILE A 132 8.08 -0.94 15.63
N TYR A 133 9.40 -1.10 15.78
CA TYR A 133 10.36 -0.06 15.42
C TYR A 133 10.26 0.35 13.95
N MET A 134 10.14 -0.63 13.04
CA MET A 134 9.97 -0.35 11.62
C MET A 134 8.66 0.39 11.34
N LEU A 135 7.57 0.01 12.01
CA LEU A 135 6.28 0.68 11.90
C LEU A 135 6.33 2.11 12.45
N GLU A 136 6.98 2.35 13.59
CA GLU A 136 7.17 3.70 14.17
C GLU A 136 8.02 4.63 13.29
N LYS A 137 8.88 4.07 12.44
CA LYS A 137 9.69 4.84 11.49
C LYS A 137 9.01 5.02 10.13
N GLY A 138 7.93 4.29 9.86
CA GLY A 138 7.27 4.24 8.56
C GLY A 138 5.78 4.66 8.56
N LEU A 139 5.14 4.78 9.73
CA LEU A 139 3.81 5.39 9.90
C LEU A 139 3.89 6.88 10.28
#